data_AF-A0A9Q3EE92-F1
#
_entry.id   AF-A0A9Q3EE92-F1
#
_cell.length_a   1.000
_cell.length_b   1.000
_cell.length_c   1.000
_cell.angle_alpha   90.00
_cell.angle_beta   90.00
_cell.angle_gamma   90.00
#
_symmetry.space_group_name_H-M   'P 1'
#
loop_
_entity.id
_entity.type
_entity.pdbx_description
1 polymer ?
#
loop_
_entity_poly.entity_id
_entity_poly.type
_entity_poly.pdbx_seq_one_letter_code
_entity_poly.pdbx_strand_id
1 'polypeptide(L)' 'MTVCIENAQHPLIIDSEAHCSIVARNYLDHHFQNWEKQLQPTEEKNFKSASGKMTSIGKIIKEIIIPHRK' A
#
# COMPACT_ATOMS: atom_id res chain seq x y z
N MET A 1 -8.39 -9.30 -7.76
CA MET A 1 -9.26 -8.14 -7.51
C MET A 1 -8.47 -6.88 -7.85
N THR A 2 -9.11 -5.75 -8.13
CA THR A 2 -8.40 -4.51 -8.43
C THR A 2 -8.85 -3.38 -7.50
N VAL A 3 -7.98 -2.38 -7.38
CA VAL A 3 -8.26 -1.11 -6.72
C VAL A 3 -7.87 0.01 -7.68
N CYS A 4 -8.67 1.07 -7.72
CA CYS A 4 -8.34 2.28 -8.46
C CYS A 4 -7.67 3.28 -7.51
N ILE A 5 -6.50 3.78 -7.90
CA ILE A 5 -5.75 4.83 -7.19
C ILE A 5 -5.32 5.83 -8.26
N GLU A 6 -5.63 7.12 -8.08
CA GLU A 6 -5.28 8.18 -9.06
C GLU A 6 -5.72 7.87 -10.50
N ASN A 7 -6.91 7.29 -10.67
CA ASN A 7 -7.49 6.85 -11.96
C ASN A 7 -6.75 5.69 -12.66
N ALA A 8 -5.78 5.06 -12.01
CA ALA A 8 -5.11 3.85 -12.50
C ALA A 8 -5.59 2.61 -11.73
N GLN A 9 -5.68 1.46 -12.42
CA GLN A 9 -6.06 0.19 -11.81
C GLN A 9 -4.83 -0.60 -11.38
N HIS A 10 -4.86 -1.06 -10.14
CA HIS A 10 -3.79 -1.80 -9.50
C HIS A 10 -4.28 -3.16 -8.98
N PRO A 11 -3.47 -4.22 -9.05
CA PRO A 11 -3.78 -5.47 -8.39
C PRO A 11 -3.98 -5.26 -6.89
N LEU A 12 -5.06 -5.82 -6.34
CA LEU A 12 -5.36 -5.81 -4.91
C LEU A 12 -5.46 -7.24 -4.38
N ILE A 13 -4.78 -7.49 -3.27
CA ILE A 13 -4.97 -8.66 -2.42
C ILE A 13 -5.81 -8.22 -1.22
N ILE A 14 -6.91 -8.92 -0.98
CA ILE A 14 -7.71 -8.74 0.24
C ILE A 14 -7.26 -9.82 1.23
N ASP A 15 -6.73 -9.37 2.36
CA ASP A 15 -6.35 -10.20 3.49
C ASP A 15 -7.14 -9.71 4.70
N SER A 16 -8.11 -10.52 5.15
CA SER A 16 -8.97 -10.18 6.28
C SER A 16 -8.24 -10.19 7.62
N GLU A 17 -7.08 -10.82 7.70
CA GLU A 17 -6.26 -10.88 8.91
C GLU A 17 -5.21 -9.75 8.96
N ALA A 18 -5.04 -9.00 7.87
CA ALA A 18 -4.14 -7.86 7.83
C ALA A 18 -4.68 -6.71 8.71
N HIS A 19 -3.85 -6.23 9.64
CA HIS A 19 -4.19 -5.10 10.51
C HIS A 19 -4.25 -3.76 9.75
N CYS A 20 -3.50 -3.64 8.65
CA CYS A 20 -3.41 -2.43 7.86
C CYS A 20 -3.12 -2.72 6.38
N SER A 21 -3.27 -1.70 5.54
CA SER A 21 -2.88 -1.77 4.13
C SER A 21 -1.38 -1.57 3.97
N ILE A 22 -0.74 -2.42 3.16
CA ILE A 22 0.70 -2.41 2.92
C ILE A 22 0.95 -2.33 1.41
N VAL A 23 1.96 -1.55 1.04
CA VAL A 23 2.46 -1.46 -0.33
C VAL A 23 3.99 -1.52 -0.32
N ALA A 24 4.57 -2.24 -1.26
CA ALA A 24 6.01 -2.37 -1.37
C ALA A 24 6.64 -1.12 -1.98
N ARG A 25 7.84 -0.73 -1.51
CA ARG A 25 8.55 0.45 -2.03
C ARG A 25 8.76 0.41 -3.54
N ASN A 26 9.23 -0.72 -4.06
CA ASN A 26 9.44 -0.89 -5.49
C ASN A 26 8.14 -0.70 -6.27
N TYR A 27 6.99 -1.06 -5.72
CA TYR A 27 5.70 -0.81 -6.34
C TYR A 27 5.41 0.69 -6.43
N LEU A 28 5.67 1.43 -5.35
CA LEU A 28 5.52 2.89 -5.32
C LEU A 28 6.43 3.57 -6.35
N ASP A 29 7.71 3.15 -6.41
CA ASP A 29 8.69 3.71 -7.34
C ASP A 29 8.27 3.55 -8.81
N HIS A 30 7.56 2.47 -9.16
CA HIS A 30 7.11 2.20 -10.52
C HIS A 30 5.79 2.91 -10.88
N HIS A 31 4.90 3.12 -9.91
CA HIS A 31 3.52 3.54 -10.18
C HIS A 31 3.15 4.94 -9.69
N PHE A 32 3.86 5.49 -8.71
CA PHE A 32 3.51 6.76 -8.08
C PHE A 32 4.70 7.70 -8.06
N GLN A 33 4.73 8.67 -8.97
CA GLN A 33 5.81 9.65 -9.01
C GLN A 33 5.80 10.54 -7.75
N ASN A 34 6.98 10.78 -7.17
CA ASN A 34 7.17 11.64 -6.01
C ASN A 34 6.38 11.20 -4.76
N TRP A 35 6.11 9.91 -4.59
CA TRP A 35 5.41 9.40 -3.40
C TRP A 35 6.17 9.73 -2.10
N GLU A 36 7.49 9.88 -2.16
CA GLU A 36 8.36 10.22 -1.04
C GLU A 36 8.02 11.57 -0.43
N LYS A 37 7.53 12.52 -1.24
CA LYS A 37 7.10 13.86 -0.75
C LYS A 37 5.84 13.79 0.10
N GLN A 38 5.08 12.71 -0.02
CA GLN A 38 3.84 12.46 0.72
C GLN A 38 4.08 11.52 1.91
N LEU A 39 5.33 11.07 2.11
CA LEU A 39 5.69 10.14 3.16
C LEU A 39 5.58 10.81 4.53
N GLN A 40 4.72 10.25 5.36
CA GLN A 40 4.56 10.62 6.76
C GLN A 40 5.19 9.57 7.65
N PRO A 41 5.69 9.96 8.84
CA PRO A 41 6.16 8.99 9.82
C PRO A 41 5.03 8.05 10.24
N THR A 42 5.39 6.81 10.55
CA THR A 42 4.50 5.83 11.16
C THR A 42 5.07 5.35 12.49
N GLU A 43 4.21 5.09 13.46
CA GLU A 43 4.59 4.54 14.76
C GLU A 43 4.88 3.03 14.65
N GLU A 44 4.22 2.35 13.71
CA GLU A 44 4.42 0.92 13.45
C GLU A 44 5.64 0.68 12.56
N LYS A 45 6.74 0.24 13.18
CA LYS A 45 8.01 0.04 12.50
C LYS A 45 8.23 -1.38 11.95
N ASN A 46 7.54 -2.38 12.50
CA ASN A 46 7.86 -3.79 12.26
C ASN A 46 6.62 -4.58 11.83
N PHE A 47 6.59 -4.99 10.57
CA PHE A 47 5.59 -5.92 10.05
C PHE A 47 6.21 -7.32 9.94
N LYS A 48 5.39 -8.35 10.20
CA LYS A 48 5.80 -9.75 9.99
C LYS A 48 5.24 -10.22 8.66
N SER A 49 6.12 -10.75 7.82
CA SER A 49 5.76 -11.49 6.60
C SER A 49 6.22 -12.94 6.75
N ALA A 50 5.67 -13.84 5.93
CA ALA A 50 6.11 -15.25 5.90
C ALA A 50 7.63 -15.39 5.62
N SER A 51 8.23 -14.42 4.91
CA SER A 51 9.64 -14.40 4.53
C SER A 51 10.56 -13.63 5.50
N GLY A 52 10.03 -13.07 6.60
CA GLY A 52 10.83 -12.36 7.60
C GLY A 52 10.21 -11.05 8.09
N LYS A 53 11.04 -10.22 8.73
CA LYS A 53 10.66 -8.90 9.24
C LYS A 53 10.72 -7.87 8.12
N MET A 54 9.63 -7.13 7.94
CA MET A 54 9.58 -5.97 7.06
C MET A 54 9.65 -4.70 7.93
N THR A 55 10.53 -3.77 7.55
CA THR A 55 10.65 -2.48 8.22
C THR A 55 9.81 -1.46 7.49
N SER A 56 8.95 -0.77 8.23
CA SER A 56 8.18 0.34 7.67
C SER A 56 9.07 1.55 7.40
N ILE A 57 8.90 2.15 6.23
CA ILE A 57 9.54 3.43 5.88
C ILE A 57 8.66 4.63 6.20
N GLY A 58 7.35 4.42 6.43
CA GLY A 58 6.37 5.46 6.68
C GLY A 58 4.98 5.07 6.19
N LYS A 59 4.08 6.04 6.14
CA LYS A 59 2.74 5.91 5.56
C LYS A 59 2.49 7.01 4.55
N ILE A 60 1.69 6.71 3.54
CA ILE A 60 1.12 7.68 2.61
C ILE A 60 -0.39 7.61 2.70
N ILE A 61 -1.08 8.71 2.40
CA ILE A 61 -2.54 8.77 2.39
C ILE A 61 -2.98 8.90 0.94
N LYS A 62 -3.79 7.95 0.47
CA LYS A 62 -4.36 7.93 -0.87
C LYS A 62 -5.84 7.58 -0.79
N GLU A 63 -6.63 8.24 -1.62
CA GLU A 63 -8.00 7.81 -1.89
C GLU A 63 -7.95 6.56 -2.77
N ILE A 64 -8.73 5.55 -2.40
CA ILE A 64 -8.84 4.31 -3.14
C ILE A 64 -10.31 4.04 -3.48
N ILE A 65 -10.55 3.50 -4.67
CA ILE A 65 -11.88 3.02 -5.07
C ILE A 65 -11.77 1.54 -5.35
N ILE A 66 -12.52 0.72 -4.63
CA ILE A 66 -12.63 -0.71 -4.93
C ILE A 66 -13.86 -0.87 -5.84
N PRO A 67 -13.67 -1.10 -7.15
CA PRO A 67 -14.81 -1.32 -8.04
C PRO A 67 -15.52 -2.61 -7.64
N HIS A 68 -16.75 -2.50 -7.13
CA HIS A 68 -17.61 -3.67 -6.95
C HIS A 68 -18.02 -4.20 -8.32
N ARG A 69 -17.83 -5.51 -8.55
CA ARG A 69 -18.55 -6.17 -9.64
C ARG A 69 -20.04 -6.15 -9.28
N LYS A 70 -20.88 -5.69 -10.21
CA LYS A 70 -22.33 -5.95 -10.14
C LYS A 70 -22.58 -7.46 -10.24
#